data_AF-A0A3C0K328-F1
#
_entry.id   AF-A0A3C0K328-F1
#
_cell.length_a   1.000
_cell.length_b   1.000
_cell.length_c   1.000
_cell.angle_alpha   90.00
_cell.angle_beta   90.00
_cell.angle_gamma   90.00
#
_symmetry.space_group_name_H-M   'P 1'
#
loop_
_entity.id
_entity.type
_entity.pdbx_description
1 polymer ?
#
loop_
_entity_poly.entity_id
_entity_poly.type
_entity_poly.pdbx_seq_one_letter_code
_entity_poly.pdbx_strand_id
1 'polypeptide(L)'
;LYALKIKGKKDSRNWRNPSIEVNKRYIAEWVRIEDVDPDDDTMRYEGLVNGATPFSRPEGIVADKDSLYVCCTSGGPLKRGQIWKIIPIDQDETQVELWYEVQDGASLNMPDNIVVAPWGDLIVCEDNSTVNRLWGITPKGHPYMIAENKYSGAEFAGVCFSPFDNTLFVNLQQRGVTLSIDGNWKNVIS
;
A
#
# COMPACT_ATOMS: atom_id res chain seq x y z
N LEU A 1 -1.25 -21.86 1.83
CA LEU A 1 -0.94 -20.48 1.41
C LEU A 1 -1.76 -20.16 0.16
N TYR A 2 -2.14 -18.91 -0.07
CA TYR A 2 -2.91 -18.50 -1.26
C TYR A 2 -2.33 -17.24 -1.89
N ALA A 3 -2.47 -17.12 -3.21
CA ALA A 3 -2.11 -15.94 -4.00
C ALA A 3 -3.36 -15.30 -4.61
N LEU A 4 -3.40 -13.97 -4.64
CA LEU A 4 -4.54 -13.21 -5.14
C LEU A 4 -4.57 -13.20 -6.68
N LYS A 5 -5.75 -13.42 -7.26
CA LYS A 5 -6.02 -13.35 -8.69
C LYS A 5 -7.18 -12.39 -8.95
N ILE A 6 -6.98 -11.43 -9.84
CA ILE A 6 -8.06 -10.56 -10.32
C ILE A 6 -8.66 -11.21 -11.58
N LYS A 7 -9.96 -11.48 -11.54
CA LYS A 7 -10.65 -12.18 -12.62
C LYS A 7 -10.51 -11.44 -13.95
N GLY A 8 -9.98 -12.14 -14.96
CA GLY A 8 -9.77 -11.60 -16.30
C GLY A 8 -8.58 -10.64 -16.45
N LYS A 9 -7.72 -10.49 -15.43
CA LYS A 9 -6.54 -9.61 -15.49
C LYS A 9 -5.26 -10.41 -15.31
N LYS A 10 -4.37 -10.31 -16.31
CA LYS A 10 -3.05 -10.98 -16.30
C LYS A 10 -1.94 -10.16 -15.67
N ASP A 11 -2.16 -8.86 -15.47
CA ASP A 11 -1.19 -7.92 -14.93
C ASP A 11 -1.95 -6.73 -14.33
N SER A 12 -1.68 -6.40 -13.07
CA SER A 12 -2.34 -5.29 -12.37
C SER A 12 -1.48 -4.01 -12.27
N ARG A 13 -0.23 -4.06 -12.75
CA ARG A 13 0.80 -3.05 -12.47
C ARG A 13 0.65 -1.77 -13.29
N ASN A 14 -0.18 -1.78 -14.34
CA ASN A 14 -0.42 -0.64 -15.24
C ASN A 14 0.84 0.00 -15.89
N TRP A 15 1.95 -0.75 -16.04
CA TRP A 15 3.23 -0.18 -16.52
C TRP A 15 3.32 0.20 -18.01
N ARG A 16 2.64 -0.53 -18.90
CA ARG A 16 2.77 -0.33 -20.37
C ARG A 16 1.42 -0.26 -21.06
N ASN A 17 0.52 -1.17 -20.70
CA ASN A 17 -0.84 -1.25 -21.20
C ASN A 17 -1.80 -1.21 -20.01
N PRO A 18 -2.12 -0.02 -19.48
CA PRO A 18 -3.02 0.11 -18.34
C PRO A 18 -4.35 -0.59 -18.64
N SER A 19 -4.76 -1.48 -17.75
CA SER A 19 -6.00 -2.26 -17.90
C SER A 19 -6.83 -2.32 -16.63
N ILE A 20 -6.30 -1.75 -15.55
CA ILE A 20 -6.98 -1.56 -14.27
C ILE A 20 -7.34 -0.08 -14.17
N GLU A 21 -8.61 0.20 -13.92
CA GLU A 21 -9.14 1.54 -13.71
C GLU A 21 -9.15 1.84 -12.20
N VAL A 22 -8.74 3.05 -11.84
CA VAL A 22 -8.79 3.54 -10.46
C VAL A 22 -10.25 3.66 -10.00
N ASN A 23 -10.53 3.33 -8.73
CA ASN A 23 -11.85 3.34 -8.10
C ASN A 23 -12.88 2.38 -8.74
N LYS A 24 -12.42 1.40 -9.53
CA LYS A 24 -13.26 0.34 -10.07
C LYS A 24 -13.03 -0.96 -9.29
N ARG A 25 -14.14 -1.60 -8.91
CA ARG A 25 -14.10 -2.92 -8.27
C ARG A 25 -14.02 -4.04 -9.29
N TYR A 26 -13.23 -5.05 -8.97
CA TYR A 26 -13.04 -6.27 -9.73
C TYR A 26 -13.25 -7.46 -8.81
N ILE A 27 -13.80 -8.55 -9.34
CA ILE A 27 -13.88 -9.82 -8.63
C ILE A 27 -12.47 -10.40 -8.52
N ALA A 28 -12.11 -10.86 -7.32
CA ALA A 28 -10.88 -11.56 -7.05
C ALA A 28 -11.12 -12.98 -6.54
N GLU A 29 -10.17 -13.85 -6.84
CA GLU A 29 -10.14 -15.27 -6.48
C GLU A 29 -8.83 -15.55 -5.73
N TRP A 30 -8.83 -16.58 -4.89
CA TRP A 30 -7.64 -17.04 -4.16
C TRP A 30 -7.11 -18.33 -4.79
N VAL A 31 -5.90 -18.26 -5.34
CA VAL A 31 -5.22 -19.39 -5.96
C VAL A 31 -4.41 -20.10 -4.88
N ARG A 32 -4.67 -21.39 -4.65
CA ARG A 32 -3.90 -22.17 -3.68
C ARG A 32 -2.48 -22.36 -4.18
N ILE A 33 -1.52 -22.18 -3.27
CA ILE A 33 -0.12 -22.55 -3.46
C ILE A 33 0.07 -23.90 -2.75
N GLU A 34 0.49 -24.92 -3.50
CA GLU A 34 0.65 -26.28 -3.02
C GLU A 34 2.01 -26.47 -2.34
N ASP A 35 3.10 -26.01 -2.95
CA ASP A 35 4.43 -26.07 -2.36
C ASP A 35 4.77 -24.75 -1.66
N VAL A 36 4.55 -24.72 -0.34
CA VAL A 36 4.66 -23.50 0.47
C VAL A 36 6.04 -23.26 1.06
N ASP A 37 6.94 -24.24 0.97
CA ASP A 37 8.31 -24.17 1.51
C ASP A 37 9.29 -24.92 0.57
N PRO A 38 9.40 -24.48 -0.70
CA PRO A 38 10.32 -25.10 -1.66
C PRO A 38 11.78 -24.77 -1.33
N ASP A 39 12.70 -25.68 -1.67
CA ASP A 39 14.16 -25.45 -1.53
C ASP A 39 14.68 -24.31 -2.43
N ASP A 40 13.97 -24.03 -3.55
CA ASP A 40 14.30 -23.01 -4.55
C ASP A 40 13.21 -21.92 -4.64
N ASP A 41 13.51 -20.75 -5.24
CA ASP A 41 12.54 -19.66 -5.47
C ASP A 41 11.52 -20.00 -6.58
N THR A 42 10.59 -20.92 -6.28
CA THR A 42 9.60 -21.46 -7.23
C THR A 42 8.17 -20.96 -6.95
N MET A 43 7.86 -20.60 -5.69
CA MET A 43 6.52 -20.25 -5.23
C MET A 43 5.82 -19.16 -6.08
N ARG A 44 6.55 -18.08 -6.43
CA ARG A 44 6.01 -16.99 -7.26
C ARG A 44 5.71 -17.43 -8.70
N TYR A 45 6.46 -18.40 -9.21
CA TYR A 45 6.24 -18.96 -10.54
C TYR A 45 5.08 -19.94 -10.54
N GLU A 46 4.92 -20.75 -9.49
CA GLU A 46 3.74 -21.59 -9.28
C GLU A 46 2.46 -20.73 -9.28
N GLY A 47 2.44 -19.67 -8.45
CA GLY A 47 1.32 -18.74 -8.40
C GLY A 47 1.00 -18.16 -9.78
N LEU A 48 2.01 -17.73 -10.54
CA LEU A 48 1.82 -17.19 -11.89
C LEU A 48 1.25 -18.23 -12.88
N VAL A 49 1.77 -19.46 -12.88
CA VAL A 49 1.29 -20.56 -13.73
C VAL A 49 -0.15 -20.93 -13.39
N ASN A 50 -0.49 -20.92 -12.10
CA ASN A 50 -1.85 -21.17 -11.62
C ASN A 50 -2.80 -19.97 -11.79
N GLY A 51 -2.30 -18.86 -12.35
CA GLY A 51 -3.09 -17.71 -12.80
C GLY A 51 -3.24 -16.58 -11.78
N ALA A 52 -2.43 -16.54 -10.72
CA ALA A 52 -2.33 -15.39 -9.82
C ALA A 52 -1.94 -14.13 -10.61
N THR A 53 -2.45 -12.97 -10.17
CA THR A 53 -2.19 -11.69 -10.85
C THR A 53 -0.93 -11.06 -10.27
N PRO A 54 0.06 -10.67 -11.11
CA PRO A 54 1.23 -9.93 -10.64
C PRO A 54 0.87 -8.53 -10.15
N PHE A 55 1.27 -8.22 -8.91
CA PHE A 55 1.25 -6.88 -8.32
C PHE A 55 2.67 -6.31 -8.24
N SER A 56 2.80 -4.99 -8.22
CA SER A 56 4.11 -4.32 -8.35
C SER A 56 4.74 -4.06 -6.99
N ARG A 57 5.60 -4.97 -6.52
CA ARG A 57 6.26 -4.86 -5.19
C ARG A 57 5.24 -4.59 -4.08
N PRO A 58 4.38 -5.56 -3.73
CA PRO A 58 3.50 -5.41 -2.59
C PRO A 58 4.35 -5.31 -1.31
N GLU A 59 4.15 -4.24 -0.53
CA GLU A 59 4.93 -3.96 0.70
C GLU A 59 3.97 -3.95 1.91
N GLY A 60 3.67 -2.78 2.49
CA GLY A 60 2.79 -2.66 3.64
C GLY A 60 1.34 -3.07 3.38
N ILE A 61 0.73 -3.70 4.40
CA ILE A 61 -0.68 -4.10 4.45
C ILE A 61 -1.30 -3.67 5.79
N VAL A 62 -2.52 -3.13 5.77
CA VAL A 62 -3.27 -2.76 6.98
C VAL A 62 -4.75 -3.06 6.83
N ALA A 63 -5.41 -3.47 7.91
CA ALA A 63 -6.86 -3.64 7.96
C ALA A 63 -7.57 -2.34 8.36
N ASP A 64 -8.68 -2.02 7.69
CA ASP A 64 -9.69 -1.05 8.13
C ASP A 64 -11.06 -1.72 8.03
N LYS A 65 -11.70 -1.94 9.19
CA LYS A 65 -13.02 -2.58 9.30
C LYS A 65 -13.07 -3.89 8.51
N ASP A 66 -13.86 -3.93 7.44
CA ASP A 66 -14.09 -5.10 6.59
C ASP A 66 -13.20 -5.10 5.33
N SER A 67 -12.07 -4.39 5.36
CA SER A 67 -11.20 -4.27 4.20
C SER A 67 -9.72 -4.22 4.57
N LEU A 68 -8.87 -4.52 3.60
CA LEU A 68 -7.42 -4.43 3.70
C LEU A 68 -6.93 -3.42 2.67
N TYR A 69 -5.94 -2.61 3.03
CA TYR A 69 -5.18 -1.78 2.10
C TYR A 69 -3.80 -2.39 1.91
N VAL A 70 -3.29 -2.40 0.68
CA VAL A 70 -1.97 -2.93 0.33
C VAL A 70 -1.25 -1.95 -0.57
N CYS A 71 -0.04 -1.54 -0.19
CA CYS A 71 0.81 -0.72 -1.03
C CYS A 71 1.51 -1.57 -2.09
N CYS A 72 1.60 -1.04 -3.30
CA CYS A 72 2.39 -1.59 -4.39
C CYS A 72 3.38 -0.52 -4.85
N THR A 73 4.61 -0.61 -4.34
CA THR A 73 5.59 0.50 -4.36
C THR A 73 5.81 1.07 -5.76
N SER A 74 5.89 0.22 -6.78
CA SER A 74 6.28 0.66 -8.13
C SER A 74 5.16 0.52 -9.14
N GLY A 75 3.91 0.42 -8.69
CA GLY A 75 2.75 0.32 -9.56
C GLY A 75 2.47 1.62 -10.35
N GLY A 76 1.60 1.49 -11.34
CA GLY A 76 1.09 2.59 -12.16
C GLY A 76 1.98 2.97 -13.34
N PRO A 77 1.46 3.78 -14.29
CA PRO A 77 2.19 4.18 -15.49
C PRO A 77 3.51 4.92 -15.19
N LEU A 78 3.53 5.69 -14.10
CA LEU A 78 4.70 6.43 -13.65
C LEU A 78 5.69 5.59 -12.83
N LYS A 79 5.31 4.36 -12.46
CA LYS A 79 6.06 3.48 -11.53
C LYS A 79 6.33 4.13 -10.17
N ARG A 80 5.39 4.96 -9.71
CA ARG A 80 5.48 5.72 -8.46
C ARG A 80 4.59 5.17 -7.35
N GLY A 81 3.72 4.22 -7.66
CA GLY A 81 2.96 3.53 -6.63
C GLY A 81 1.48 3.38 -6.93
N GLN A 82 0.92 2.34 -6.32
CA GLN A 82 -0.51 2.08 -6.22
C GLN A 82 -0.84 1.69 -4.78
N ILE A 83 -2.09 1.90 -4.40
CA ILE A 83 -2.67 1.35 -3.18
C ILE A 83 -3.92 0.58 -3.58
N TRP A 84 -3.94 -0.69 -3.24
CA TRP A 84 -5.03 -1.60 -3.50
C TRP A 84 -5.90 -1.75 -2.26
N LYS A 85 -7.21 -1.81 -2.45
CA LYS A 85 -8.17 -2.16 -1.40
C LYS A 85 -8.73 -3.55 -1.68
N ILE A 86 -8.54 -4.48 -0.77
CA ILE A 86 -9.12 -5.83 -0.80
C ILE A 86 -10.34 -5.83 0.12
N ILE A 87 -11.46 -6.31 -0.39
CA ILE A 87 -12.77 -6.27 0.26
C ILE A 87 -13.33 -7.70 0.27
N PRO A 88 -13.07 -8.48 1.33
CA PRO A 88 -13.79 -9.73 1.54
C PRO A 88 -15.28 -9.42 1.70
N ILE A 89 -16.13 -10.03 0.86
CA ILE A 89 -17.59 -9.85 0.92
C ILE A 89 -18.19 -10.96 1.78
N ASP A 90 -17.79 -12.20 1.53
CA ASP A 90 -18.11 -13.38 2.33
C ASP A 90 -16.97 -14.42 2.21
N GLN A 91 -17.24 -15.68 2.56
CA GLN A 91 -16.25 -16.76 2.54
C GLN A 91 -15.80 -17.13 1.11
N ASP A 92 -16.63 -16.87 0.10
CA ASP A 92 -16.42 -17.30 -1.28
C ASP A 92 -16.20 -16.12 -2.24
N GLU A 93 -16.62 -14.90 -1.86
CA GLU A 93 -16.48 -13.70 -2.68
C GLU A 93 -15.49 -12.68 -2.08
N THR A 94 -14.47 -12.32 -2.88
CA THR A 94 -13.57 -11.20 -2.62
C THR A 94 -13.63 -10.21 -3.77
N GLN A 95 -13.70 -8.92 -3.46
CA GLN A 95 -13.54 -7.84 -4.43
C GLN A 95 -12.23 -7.10 -4.18
N VAL A 96 -11.66 -6.53 -5.24
CA VAL A 96 -10.48 -5.66 -5.15
C VAL A 96 -10.70 -4.39 -5.94
N GLU A 97 -10.12 -3.30 -5.45
CA GLU A 97 -10.20 -1.98 -6.03
C GLU A 97 -8.80 -1.39 -6.11
N LEU A 98 -8.43 -0.86 -7.27
CA LEU A 98 -7.29 0.04 -7.34
C LEU A 98 -7.74 1.37 -6.74
N TRP A 99 -7.57 1.51 -5.42
CA TRP A 99 -8.13 2.61 -4.64
C TRP A 99 -7.36 3.91 -4.86
N TYR A 100 -6.05 3.82 -5.06
CA TYR A 100 -5.22 4.97 -5.38
C TYR A 100 -4.11 4.57 -6.36
N GLU A 101 -3.85 5.41 -7.36
CA GLU A 101 -2.71 5.27 -8.27
C GLU A 101 -2.09 6.65 -8.48
N VAL A 102 -0.79 6.77 -8.26
CA VAL A 102 -0.08 8.04 -8.39
C VAL A 102 -0.16 8.54 -9.84
N GLN A 103 -0.71 9.75 -10.04
CA GLN A 103 -0.91 10.37 -11.35
C GLN A 103 0.07 11.51 -11.67
N ASP A 104 0.91 11.91 -10.72
CA ASP A 104 1.82 13.05 -10.87
C ASP A 104 3.18 12.82 -10.18
N GLY A 105 4.11 13.77 -10.37
CA GLY A 105 5.47 13.71 -9.82
C GLY A 105 5.67 14.43 -8.48
N ALA A 106 4.67 15.16 -7.99
CA ALA A 106 4.76 16.01 -6.80
C ALA A 106 4.15 15.35 -5.55
N SER A 107 3.17 14.47 -5.74
CA SER A 107 2.56 13.64 -4.71
C SER A 107 3.43 12.42 -4.38
N LEU A 108 2.82 11.48 -3.65
CA LEU A 108 3.36 10.21 -3.17
C LEU A 108 4.29 9.51 -4.17
N ASN A 109 5.36 8.93 -3.66
CA ASN A 109 6.36 8.18 -4.44
C ASN A 109 6.86 6.96 -3.68
N MET A 110 6.68 5.78 -4.27
CA MET A 110 7.08 4.48 -3.72
C MET A 110 6.49 4.24 -2.33
N PRO A 111 5.15 4.14 -2.22
CA PRO A 111 4.49 3.90 -0.97
C PRO A 111 4.82 2.50 -0.44
N ASP A 112 5.17 2.43 0.83
CA ASP A 112 5.67 1.21 1.45
C ASP A 112 4.87 0.85 2.71
N ASN A 113 5.23 1.41 3.87
CA ASN A 113 4.55 1.14 5.13
C ASN A 113 3.27 1.97 5.26
N ILE A 114 2.21 1.38 5.82
CA ILE A 114 0.90 2.05 5.97
C ILE A 114 0.21 1.78 7.29
N VAL A 115 -0.59 2.74 7.74
CA VAL A 115 -1.52 2.57 8.86
C VAL A 115 -2.80 3.37 8.63
N VAL A 116 -3.92 2.92 9.20
CA VAL A 116 -5.17 3.67 9.21
C VAL A 116 -5.16 4.61 10.41
N ALA A 117 -5.32 5.91 10.16
CA ALA A 117 -5.44 6.89 11.22
C ALA A 117 -6.76 6.71 12.01
N PRO A 118 -6.82 7.11 13.28
CA PRO A 118 -8.03 7.03 14.10
C PRO A 118 -9.27 7.74 13.52
N TRP A 119 -9.07 8.72 12.62
CA TRP A 119 -10.14 9.42 11.91
C TRP A 119 -10.46 8.86 10.51
N GLY A 120 -9.77 7.79 10.08
CA GLY A 120 -10.09 7.04 8.86
C GLY A 120 -9.27 7.40 7.61
N ASP A 121 -8.32 8.32 7.70
CA ASP A 121 -7.35 8.55 6.61
C ASP A 121 -6.31 7.43 6.58
N LEU A 122 -5.71 7.18 5.42
CA LEU A 122 -4.59 6.26 5.29
C LEU A 122 -3.27 7.04 5.41
N ILE A 123 -2.43 6.68 6.37
CA ILE A 123 -1.08 7.23 6.51
C ILE A 123 -0.11 6.31 5.78
N VAL A 124 0.78 6.90 4.99
CA VAL A 124 1.67 6.21 4.07
C VAL A 124 3.09 6.74 4.21
N CYS A 125 4.04 5.82 4.40
CA CYS A 125 5.47 6.08 4.36
C CYS A 125 6.00 5.84 2.94
N GLU A 126 6.90 6.71 2.48
CA GLU A 126 7.66 6.48 1.25
C GLU A 126 8.96 5.71 1.53
N ASP A 127 9.28 4.78 0.62
CA ASP A 127 10.60 4.16 0.45
C ASP A 127 11.15 4.44 -0.96
N ASN A 128 11.79 5.59 -1.13
CA ASN A 128 12.46 5.95 -2.36
C ASN A 128 13.91 6.42 -2.13
N SER A 129 14.66 6.48 -3.23
CA SER A 129 16.10 6.75 -3.22
C SER A 129 16.47 8.23 -3.08
N THR A 130 15.52 9.14 -2.94
CA THR A 130 15.80 10.59 -2.90
C THR A 130 15.33 11.24 -1.61
N VAL A 131 14.04 11.48 -1.47
CA VAL A 131 13.42 12.18 -0.34
C VAL A 131 12.23 11.37 0.11
N ASN A 132 12.23 10.96 1.37
CA ASN A 132 11.16 10.18 1.96
C ASN A 132 10.26 11.05 2.81
N ARG A 133 8.96 10.92 2.57
CA ARG A 133 7.91 11.68 3.22
C ARG A 133 6.93 10.75 3.93
N LEU A 134 6.20 11.35 4.86
CA LEU A 134 5.02 10.80 5.47
C LEU A 134 3.81 11.53 4.88
N TRP A 135 2.90 10.77 4.29
CA TRP A 135 1.69 11.27 3.66
C TRP A 135 0.45 10.80 4.41
N GLY A 136 -0.59 11.61 4.40
CA GLY A 136 -1.95 11.15 4.64
C GLY A 136 -2.73 11.14 3.33
N ILE A 137 -3.68 10.21 3.19
CA ILE A 137 -4.59 10.14 2.06
C ILE A 137 -6.00 10.01 2.62
N THR A 138 -6.84 10.99 2.31
CA THR A 138 -8.24 10.98 2.74
C THR A 138 -9.02 9.81 2.11
N PRO A 139 -10.18 9.40 2.65
CA PRO A 139 -11.04 8.38 2.04
C PRO A 139 -11.45 8.65 0.59
N LYS A 140 -11.38 9.92 0.14
CA LYS A 140 -11.66 10.35 -1.23
C LYS A 140 -10.44 10.28 -2.16
N GLY A 141 -9.30 9.77 -1.68
CA GLY A 141 -8.06 9.66 -2.44
C GLY A 141 -7.27 10.97 -2.57
N HIS A 142 -7.55 11.97 -1.73
CA HIS A 142 -6.78 13.22 -1.72
C HIS A 142 -5.54 13.09 -0.82
N PRO A 143 -4.31 13.19 -1.37
CA PRO A 143 -3.08 13.13 -0.59
C PRO A 143 -2.74 14.50 0.04
N TYR A 144 -2.19 14.48 1.25
CA TYR A 144 -1.62 15.65 1.94
C TYR A 144 -0.32 15.26 2.65
N MET A 145 0.66 16.16 2.67
CA MET A 145 1.98 15.88 3.26
C MET A 145 1.94 16.14 4.77
N ILE A 146 2.38 15.16 5.56
CA ILE A 146 2.50 15.28 7.03
C ILE A 146 3.91 15.73 7.40
N ALA A 147 4.93 15.06 6.85
CA ALA A 147 6.32 15.34 7.15
C ALA A 147 7.24 14.99 5.98
N GLU A 148 8.40 15.63 5.93
CA GLU A 148 9.50 15.31 5.02
C GLU A 148 10.78 15.04 5.84
N ASN A 149 11.43 13.91 5.61
CA ASN A 149 12.70 13.61 6.27
C ASN A 149 13.84 14.42 5.63
N LYS A 150 14.12 15.60 6.19
CA LYS A 150 15.30 16.41 5.82
C LYS A 150 16.55 16.07 6.63
N TYR A 151 16.43 15.17 7.61
CA TYR A 151 17.53 14.78 8.48
C TYR A 151 18.47 13.77 7.82
N SER A 152 17.92 12.85 7.02
CA SER A 152 18.68 11.79 6.34
C SER A 152 17.95 11.29 5.10
N GLY A 153 18.62 10.45 4.29
CA GLY A 153 17.97 9.72 3.19
C GLY A 153 17.23 8.45 3.63
N ALA A 154 17.07 8.21 4.93
CA ALA A 154 16.36 7.04 5.44
C ALA A 154 14.86 7.12 5.12
N GLU A 155 14.24 5.97 4.82
CA GLU A 155 12.79 5.87 4.74
C GLU A 155 12.12 6.00 6.13
N PHE A 156 10.85 6.38 6.11
CA PHE A 156 9.98 6.20 7.27
C PHE A 156 9.51 4.74 7.29
N ALA A 157 9.53 4.08 8.45
CA ALA A 157 9.15 2.67 8.57
C ALA A 157 8.44 2.38 9.89
N GLY A 158 7.50 1.43 9.88
CA GLY A 158 6.77 0.97 11.06
C GLY A 158 5.94 2.08 11.72
N VAL A 159 5.03 2.69 10.96
CA VAL A 159 4.14 3.74 11.45
C VAL A 159 2.96 3.15 12.23
N CYS A 160 2.61 3.75 13.37
CA CYS A 160 1.42 3.39 14.14
C CYS A 160 0.88 4.59 14.95
N PHE A 161 -0.33 4.44 15.48
CA PHE A 161 -0.95 5.43 16.38
C PHE A 161 -1.09 4.88 17.79
N SER A 162 -0.85 5.75 18.77
CA SER A 162 -1.28 5.57 20.15
C SER A 162 -2.80 5.46 20.22
N PRO A 163 -3.36 4.46 20.93
CA PRO A 163 -4.79 4.32 21.11
C PRO A 163 -5.39 5.32 22.12
N PHE A 164 -4.56 6.12 22.81
CA PHE A 164 -5.00 6.98 23.90
C PHE A 164 -5.18 8.45 23.50
N ASP A 165 -4.26 8.96 22.68
CA ASP A 165 -4.11 10.40 22.42
C ASP A 165 -3.88 10.71 20.94
N ASN A 166 -3.94 9.70 20.06
CA ASN A 166 -3.66 9.81 18.62
C ASN A 166 -2.25 10.33 18.29
N THR A 167 -1.28 10.17 19.20
CA THR A 167 0.14 10.38 18.90
C THR A 167 0.59 9.37 17.86
N LEU A 168 1.21 9.83 16.78
CA LEU A 168 1.79 8.99 15.75
C LEU A 168 3.24 8.63 16.13
N PHE A 169 3.57 7.35 16.08
CA PHE A 169 4.93 6.85 16.19
C PHE A 169 5.40 6.35 14.84
N VAL A 170 6.62 6.70 14.45
CA VAL A 170 7.24 6.24 13.20
C VAL A 170 8.75 6.18 13.35
N ASN A 171 9.39 5.20 12.71
CA ASN A 171 10.84 5.05 12.75
C ASN A 171 11.47 5.65 11.51
N LEU A 172 12.72 6.10 11.63
CA LEU A 172 13.63 6.20 10.51
C LEU A 172 14.43 4.89 10.46
N GLN A 173 14.20 4.09 9.41
CA GLN A 173 14.70 2.70 9.30
C GLN A 173 16.22 2.65 9.54
N GLN A 174 16.93 3.60 8.94
CA GLN A 174 18.34 3.82 9.19
C GLN A 174 18.48 4.88 10.28
N ARG A 175 19.53 4.75 11.12
CA ARG A 175 19.86 5.63 12.27
C ARG A 175 19.19 5.27 13.60
N GLY A 176 18.22 4.35 13.63
CA GLY A 176 17.65 3.85 14.89
C GLY A 176 16.90 4.92 15.70
N VAL A 177 16.20 5.82 15.02
CA VAL A 177 15.42 6.89 15.63
C VAL A 177 13.94 6.56 15.53
N THR A 178 13.22 6.64 16.64
CA THR A 178 11.76 6.63 16.69
C THR A 178 11.27 8.05 16.98
N LEU A 179 10.37 8.55 16.14
CA LEU A 179 9.74 9.85 16.29
C LEU A 179 8.37 9.67 16.93
N SER A 180 8.03 10.58 17.83
CA SER A 180 6.69 10.78 18.39
C SER A 180 6.17 12.09 17.81
N ILE A 181 5.07 12.05 17.08
CA ILE A 181 4.46 13.19 16.39
C ILE A 181 3.05 13.38 16.94
N ASP A 182 2.84 14.47 17.67
CA ASP A 182 1.55 14.88 18.22
C ASP A 182 1.13 16.25 17.65
N GLY A 183 -0.12 16.63 17.89
CA GLY A 183 -0.65 17.93 17.49
C GLY A 183 -2.08 17.87 16.94
N ASN A 184 -2.53 19.00 16.40
CA ASN A 184 -3.87 19.09 15.81
C ASN A 184 -3.85 18.62 14.36
N TRP A 185 -4.13 17.33 14.15
CA TRP A 185 -4.21 16.70 12.83
C TRP A 185 -5.19 17.39 11.86
N LYS A 186 -6.25 18.04 12.36
CA LYS A 186 -7.20 18.77 11.49
C LYS A 186 -6.55 19.94 10.76
N ASN A 187 -5.49 20.52 11.31
CA ASN A 187 -4.74 21.61 10.67
C ASN A 187 -3.76 21.10 9.60
N VAL A 188 -3.49 19.80 9.56
CA VAL A 188 -2.60 19.17 8.56
C VAL A 188 -3.39 18.69 7.35
N ILE A 189 -4.64 18.24 7.57
CA ILE A 189 -5.55 17.75 6.52
C ILE A 189 -6.08 18.89 5.62
N SER A 190 -5.99 20.15 6.07
CA SER A 190 -6.62 21.33 5.46
C SER A 190 -6.05 21.75 4.11
#